data_AF-A0A6P5RHV9-F1
#
_entry.id   AF-A0A6P5RHV9-F1
#
_cell.length_a   1.000
_cell.length_b   1.000
_cell.length_c   1.000
_cell.angle_alpha   90.00
_cell.angle_beta   90.00
_cell.angle_gamma   90.00
#
_symmetry.space_group_name_H-M   'P 1'
#
loop_
_entity.id
_entity.type
_entity.pdbx_description
1 polymer ?
#
loop_
_entity_poly.entity_id
_entity_poly.type
_entity_poly.pdbx_seq_one_letter_code
_entity_poly.pdbx_strand_id
1 'polypeptide(L)'
;MKARCCRRRDALRGCLSGHDSFGSGTLTEQETLRLAKLERDAVNGNVVILSDIWLDNEEAMGKLERVLDAFENEDFVPCLFVFMGNFCSHPCNLGFHSSNLRSQFGKLGQMNAAHPRLKEGSCFLFIPSPDDADLQT
;
A
#
# COMPACT_ATOMS: atom_id res chain seq x y z
N MET A 1 -28.17 -13.72 -16.58
CA MET A 1 -26.69 -13.75 -16.57
C MET A 1 -26.23 -14.60 -15.39
N LYS A 2 -25.48 -15.69 -15.63
CA LYS A 2 -25.00 -16.57 -14.55
C LYS A 2 -23.65 -16.02 -14.09
N ALA A 3 -23.57 -15.53 -12.85
CA ALA A 3 -22.29 -15.12 -12.26
C ALA A 3 -21.34 -16.33 -12.28
N ARG A 4 -20.15 -16.17 -12.88
CA ARG A 4 -19.11 -17.20 -12.78
C ARG A 4 -18.65 -17.27 -11.33
N CYS A 5 -18.75 -18.45 -10.74
CA CYS A 5 -18.33 -18.69 -9.36
C CYS A 5 -16.80 -18.56 -9.25
N CYS A 6 -16.32 -17.84 -8.22
CA CYS A 6 -14.91 -17.75 -7.87
C CYS A 6 -14.35 -19.16 -7.60
N ARG A 7 -13.19 -19.49 -8.17
CA ARG A 7 -12.52 -20.77 -7.87
C ARG A 7 -11.74 -20.66 -6.56
N ARG A 8 -11.73 -21.74 -5.77
CA ARG A 8 -10.85 -21.85 -4.59
C ARG A 8 -9.38 -21.85 -5.02
N ARG A 9 -8.51 -21.30 -4.15
CA ARG A 9 -7.05 -21.20 -4.36
C ARG A 9 -6.42 -22.55 -4.73
N ASP A 10 -6.78 -23.64 -4.06
CA ASP A 10 -6.19 -24.97 -4.32
C ASP A 10 -6.56 -25.50 -5.72
N ALA A 11 -7.81 -25.28 -6.15
CA ALA A 11 -8.27 -25.63 -7.48
C ALA A 11 -7.61 -24.77 -8.57
N LEU A 12 -7.31 -23.51 -8.29
CA LEU A 12 -6.53 -22.63 -9.17
C LEU A 12 -5.07 -23.06 -9.27
N ARG A 13 -4.42 -23.39 -8.14
CA ARG A 13 -3.02 -23.87 -8.12
C ARG A 13 -2.83 -25.15 -8.91
N GLY A 14 -3.77 -26.09 -8.85
CA GLY A 14 -3.72 -27.32 -9.64
C GLY A 14 -3.89 -27.08 -11.15
N CYS A 15 -4.59 -26.01 -11.56
CA CYS A 15 -4.73 -25.63 -12.98
C CYS A 15 -3.56 -24.79 -13.50
N LEU A 16 -2.88 -24.06 -12.62
CA LEU A 16 -1.80 -23.12 -12.96
C LEU A 16 -0.40 -23.70 -12.65
N SER A 17 -0.31 -25.00 -12.42
CA SER A 17 0.94 -25.68 -12.04
C SER A 17 2.04 -25.41 -13.07
N GLY A 18 3.13 -24.79 -12.62
CA GLY A 18 4.28 -24.41 -13.45
C GLY A 18 4.18 -23.04 -14.12
N HIS A 19 3.09 -22.29 -13.94
CA HIS A 19 2.97 -20.92 -14.42
C HIS A 19 3.19 -19.92 -13.27
N ASP A 20 4.10 -18.98 -13.47
CA ASP A 20 4.30 -17.87 -12.54
C ASP A 20 3.40 -16.69 -12.93
N SER A 21 2.23 -16.60 -12.31
CA SER A 21 1.28 -15.49 -12.54
C SER A 21 1.63 -14.21 -11.78
N PHE A 22 2.54 -14.27 -10.81
CA PHE A 22 2.92 -13.11 -9.99
C PHE A 22 4.24 -12.47 -10.45
N GLY A 23 5.03 -13.16 -11.28
CA GLY A 23 6.32 -12.68 -11.75
C GLY A 23 7.47 -12.91 -10.75
N SER A 24 7.26 -13.75 -9.73
CA SER A 24 8.22 -14.03 -8.65
C SER A 24 9.03 -15.33 -8.87
N GLY A 25 8.83 -15.98 -10.00
CA GLY A 25 9.32 -17.33 -10.32
C GLY A 25 8.41 -18.45 -9.80
N THR A 26 8.61 -19.67 -10.32
CA THR A 26 7.90 -20.85 -9.81
C THR A 26 8.58 -21.37 -8.55
N LEU A 27 7.93 -21.21 -7.41
CA LEU A 27 8.41 -21.73 -6.13
C LEU A 27 8.17 -23.25 -6.03
N THR A 28 9.19 -23.97 -5.58
CA THR A 28 9.05 -25.37 -5.19
C THR A 28 8.23 -25.51 -3.90
N GLU A 29 7.73 -26.72 -3.64
CA GLU A 29 6.96 -27.01 -2.41
C GLU A 29 7.82 -26.78 -1.15
N GLN A 30 9.09 -27.17 -1.19
CA GLN A 30 10.03 -26.96 -0.07
C GLN A 30 10.27 -25.48 0.21
N GLU A 31 10.44 -24.66 -0.83
CA GLU A 31 10.57 -23.20 -0.69
C GLU A 31 9.28 -22.57 -0.13
N THR A 32 8.13 -23.03 -0.59
CA THR A 32 6.83 -22.56 -0.09
C THR A 32 6.67 -22.86 1.40
N LEU A 33 7.01 -24.08 1.84
CA LEU A 33 6.97 -24.46 3.26
C LEU A 33 7.95 -23.66 4.11
N ARG A 34 9.15 -23.39 3.58
CA ARG A 34 10.16 -22.56 4.23
C ARG A 34 9.66 -21.12 4.41
N LEU A 35 9.10 -20.52 3.36
CA LEU A 35 8.55 -19.17 3.39
C LEU A 35 7.35 -19.07 4.36
N ALA A 36 6.45 -20.05 4.34
CA ALA A 36 5.32 -20.10 5.28
C ALA A 36 5.74 -20.28 6.75
N LYS A 37 6.92 -20.87 7.00
CA LYS A 37 7.51 -20.89 8.33
C LYS A 37 8.06 -19.52 8.71
N LEU A 38 8.83 -18.89 7.82
CA LEU A 38 9.38 -17.54 8.04
C LEU A 38 8.28 -16.50 8.27
N GLU A 39 7.17 -16.59 7.54
CA GLU A 39 6.00 -15.71 7.69
C GLU A 39 5.34 -15.87 9.06
N ARG A 40 5.19 -17.12 9.55
CA ARG A 40 4.63 -17.37 10.89
C ARG A 40 5.54 -16.93 12.03
N ASP A 41 6.85 -17.05 11.82
CA ASP A 41 7.86 -16.68 12.80
C ASP A 41 8.16 -15.16 12.77
N ALA A 42 7.62 -14.42 11.80
CA ALA A 42 7.84 -13.00 11.66
C ALA A 42 7.12 -12.20 12.77
N VAL A 43 7.92 -11.55 13.63
CA VAL A 43 7.41 -10.77 14.77
C VAL A 43 6.73 -9.47 14.33
N ASN A 44 7.10 -8.92 13.16
CA ASN A 44 6.58 -7.65 12.64
C ASN A 44 5.95 -7.83 11.24
N GLY A 45 5.00 -8.75 11.08
CA GLY A 45 4.28 -9.01 9.83
C GLY A 45 3.10 -8.04 9.54
N ASN A 46 2.99 -6.92 10.25
CA ASN A 46 1.81 -6.06 10.21
C ASN A 46 1.87 -5.08 9.03
N VAL A 47 0.80 -5.04 8.24
CA VAL A 47 0.63 -4.14 7.10
C VAL A 47 -0.58 -3.24 7.34
N VAL A 48 -0.39 -1.93 7.17
CA VAL A 48 -1.48 -0.93 7.27
C VAL A 48 -1.85 -0.52 5.85
N ILE A 49 -3.14 -0.58 5.51
CA ILE A 49 -3.65 -0.20 4.19
C ILE A 49 -4.68 0.90 4.38
N LEU A 50 -4.45 2.04 3.73
CA LEU A 50 -5.34 3.20 3.71
C LEU A 50 -5.61 3.59 2.26
N SER A 51 -6.86 3.89 1.94
CA SER A 51 -7.28 4.38 0.61
C SER A 51 -7.88 5.77 0.69
N ASP A 52 -7.97 6.44 -0.47
CA ASP A 52 -8.58 7.76 -0.62
C ASP A 52 -7.96 8.82 0.31
N ILE A 53 -6.63 8.84 0.35
CA ILE A 53 -5.86 9.76 1.19
C ILE A 53 -5.73 11.12 0.49
N TRP A 54 -6.75 11.98 0.67
CA TRP A 54 -6.78 13.32 0.09
C TRP A 54 -5.76 14.27 0.72
N LEU A 55 -4.63 14.47 0.04
CA LEU A 55 -3.51 15.29 0.50
C LEU A 55 -3.77 16.80 0.39
N ASP A 56 -4.79 17.19 -0.38
CA ASP A 56 -5.29 18.55 -0.52
C ASP A 56 -6.28 18.95 0.59
N ASN A 57 -6.73 17.98 1.40
CA ASN A 57 -7.66 18.20 2.49
C ASN A 57 -6.91 18.21 3.85
N GLU A 58 -6.82 19.38 4.46
CA GLU A 58 -6.13 19.56 5.76
C GLU A 58 -6.78 18.73 6.90
N GLU A 59 -8.10 18.49 6.88
CA GLU A 59 -8.75 17.62 7.87
C GLU A 59 -8.34 16.16 7.70
N ALA A 60 -8.25 15.68 6.45
CA ALA A 60 -7.79 14.33 6.14
C ALA A 60 -6.31 14.15 6.53
N MET A 61 -5.47 15.14 6.22
CA MET A 61 -4.06 15.14 6.61
C MET A 61 -3.88 15.14 8.14
N GLY A 62 -4.66 15.93 8.89
CA GLY A 62 -4.61 15.90 10.35
C GLY A 62 -5.12 14.59 10.97
N LYS A 63 -6.04 13.87 10.30
CA LYS A 63 -6.44 12.52 10.71
C LYS A 63 -5.35 11.49 10.42
N LEU A 64 -4.68 11.60 9.27
CA LEU A 64 -3.56 10.74 8.91
C LEU A 64 -2.40 10.90 9.90
N GLU A 65 -2.08 12.13 10.27
CA GLU A 65 -1.07 12.42 11.29
C GLU A 65 -1.38 11.71 12.60
N ARG A 66 -2.62 11.81 13.09
CA ARG A 66 -3.04 11.10 14.31
C ARG A 66 -2.91 9.57 14.22
N VAL A 67 -3.11 9.00 13.03
CA VAL A 67 -2.91 7.57 12.81
C VAL A 67 -1.41 7.23 12.88
N LEU A 68 -0.55 8.04 12.27
CA LEU A 68 0.89 7.87 12.35
C LEU A 68 1.40 8.05 13.79
N ASP A 69 0.92 9.07 14.50
CA ASP A 69 1.22 9.30 15.92
C ASP A 69 0.85 8.08 16.77
N ALA A 70 -0.31 7.48 16.52
CA ALA A 70 -0.74 6.29 17.25
C ALA A 70 0.25 5.14 17.03
N PHE A 71 0.68 4.89 15.79
CA PHE A 71 1.64 3.83 15.49
C PHE A 71 3.07 4.13 15.96
N GLU A 72 3.49 5.39 15.99
CA GLU A 72 4.79 5.80 16.53
C GLU A 72 4.88 5.53 18.04
N ASN A 73 3.77 5.66 18.77
CA ASN A 73 3.67 5.43 20.21
C ASN A 73 3.26 4.00 20.61
N GLU A 74 2.83 3.16 19.67
CA GLU A 74 2.44 1.77 19.91
C GLU A 74 3.65 0.88 20.26
N ASP A 75 3.46 -0.33 20.77
CA ASP A 75 4.58 -1.23 21.09
C ASP A 75 5.20 -1.90 19.85
N PHE A 76 4.45 -1.98 18.74
CA PHE A 76 4.91 -2.60 17.49
C PHE A 76 5.02 -1.57 16.35
N VAL A 77 5.86 -1.86 15.35
CA VAL A 77 5.99 -1.04 14.14
C VAL A 77 5.51 -1.84 12.93
N PRO A 78 4.48 -1.37 12.19
CA PRO A 78 4.08 -1.98 10.94
C PRO A 78 5.26 -2.05 9.96
N CYS A 79 5.43 -3.16 9.25
CA CYS A 79 6.52 -3.27 8.27
C CYS A 79 6.22 -2.53 6.97
N LEU A 80 4.93 -2.26 6.67
CA LEU A 80 4.49 -1.63 5.45
C LEU A 80 3.24 -0.78 5.67
N PHE A 81 3.28 0.46 5.21
CA PHE A 81 2.12 1.31 4.98
C PHE A 81 1.83 1.37 3.48
N VAL A 82 0.61 0.97 3.10
CA VAL A 82 0.11 1.06 1.74
C VAL A 82 -0.87 2.21 1.68
N PHE A 83 -0.48 3.28 0.99
CA PHE A 83 -1.29 4.45 0.74
C PHE A 83 -1.82 4.38 -0.69
N MET A 84 -3.11 4.12 -0.80
CA MET A 84 -3.82 4.05 -2.06
C MET A 84 -4.52 5.37 -2.32
N GLY A 85 -4.48 5.81 -3.59
CA GLY A 85 -5.28 6.94 -4.05
C GLY A 85 -6.80 6.69 -3.89
N ASN A 86 -7.63 7.71 -4.12
CA ASN A 86 -7.27 9.00 -4.73
C ASN A 86 -6.47 9.91 -3.78
N PHE A 87 -5.40 10.55 -4.27
CA PHE A 87 -4.56 11.46 -3.50
C PHE A 87 -5.04 12.92 -3.50
N CYS A 88 -5.95 13.26 -4.40
CA CYS A 88 -6.66 14.54 -4.42
C CYS A 88 -8.17 14.32 -4.22
N SER A 89 -8.83 15.24 -3.50
CA SER A 89 -10.29 15.21 -3.31
C SER A 89 -11.08 15.48 -4.59
N HIS A 90 -10.43 16.03 -5.62
CA HIS A 90 -10.99 16.28 -6.94
C HIS A 90 -10.05 15.73 -8.02
N PRO A 91 -10.56 15.37 -9.22
CA PRO A 91 -9.72 14.90 -10.33
C PRO A 91 -8.57 15.87 -10.59
N CYS A 92 -7.33 15.36 -10.50
CA CYS A 92 -6.16 16.21 -10.55
C CYS A 92 -5.76 16.44 -12.00
N ASN A 93 -6.22 17.53 -12.63
CA ASN A 93 -5.78 17.91 -13.97
C ASN A 93 -4.26 18.23 -13.93
N LEU A 94 -3.43 17.26 -14.30
CA LEU A 94 -1.95 17.33 -14.18
C LEU A 94 -1.33 18.48 -14.99
N GLY A 95 -2.04 19.00 -16.01
CA GLY A 95 -1.60 20.13 -16.82
C GLY A 95 -1.54 21.49 -16.08
N PHE A 96 -2.32 21.69 -15.02
CA PHE A 96 -2.36 22.97 -14.28
C PHE A 96 -2.05 22.84 -12.78
N HIS A 97 -2.22 21.65 -12.18
CA HIS A 97 -2.12 21.45 -10.73
C HIS A 97 -0.94 20.58 -10.28
N SER A 98 -0.05 20.16 -11.19
CA SER A 98 1.11 19.30 -10.87
C SER A 98 2.07 19.88 -9.82
N SER A 99 2.24 21.20 -9.78
CA SER A 99 3.06 21.88 -8.75
C SER A 99 2.44 21.78 -7.35
N ASN A 100 1.11 21.70 -7.26
CA ASN A 100 0.39 21.57 -5.99
C ASN A 100 0.51 20.15 -5.43
N LEU A 101 0.32 19.12 -6.26
CA LEU A 101 0.46 17.72 -5.84
C LEU A 101 1.87 17.41 -5.32
N ARG A 102 2.91 17.91 -5.99
CA ARG A 102 4.29 17.79 -5.50
C ARG A 102 4.47 18.42 -4.12
N SER A 103 3.88 19.59 -3.88
CA SER A 103 3.92 20.26 -2.58
C SER A 103 3.19 19.45 -1.51
N GLN A 104 2.04 18.88 -1.84
CA GLN A 104 1.23 18.04 -0.95
C GLN A 104 1.96 16.75 -0.55
N PHE A 105 2.57 16.04 -1.51
CA PHE A 105 3.47 14.92 -1.20
C PHE A 105 4.69 15.37 -0.39
N GLY A 106 5.16 16.60 -0.58
CA GLY A 106 6.19 17.22 0.27
C GLY A 106 5.74 17.37 1.73
N LYS A 107 4.51 17.84 1.97
CA LYS A 107 3.92 17.90 3.32
C LYS A 107 3.81 16.51 3.94
N LEU A 108 3.30 15.54 3.19
CA LEU A 108 3.21 14.15 3.66
C LEU A 108 4.60 13.57 3.97
N GLY A 109 5.61 13.86 3.16
CA GLY A 109 6.98 13.46 3.41
C GLY A 109 7.56 14.07 4.69
N GLN A 110 7.24 15.33 4.99
CA GLN A 110 7.62 15.98 6.24
C GLN A 110 6.91 15.34 7.45
N MET A 111 5.62 15.04 7.31
CA MET A 111 4.84 14.33 8.33
C MET A 111 5.45 12.96 8.62
N ASN A 112 5.74 12.15 7.60
CA ASN A 112 6.41 10.86 7.78
C ASN A 112 7.81 11.03 8.40
N ALA A 113 8.54 12.09 8.06
CA ALA A 113 9.86 12.36 8.63
C ALA A 113 9.81 12.79 10.11
N ALA A 114 8.67 13.28 10.60
CA ALA A 114 8.44 13.59 12.01
C ALA A 114 8.24 12.34 12.88
N HIS A 115 8.05 11.16 12.26
CA HIS A 115 7.85 9.86 12.91
C HIS A 115 9.08 8.97 12.68
N PRO A 116 10.20 9.21 13.39
CA PRO A 116 11.48 8.55 13.09
C PRO A 116 11.40 7.02 13.23
N ARG A 117 10.63 6.51 14.17
CA ARG A 117 10.51 5.07 14.40
C ARG A 117 9.78 4.38 13.25
N LEU A 118 8.69 4.98 12.75
CA LEU A 118 8.03 4.50 11.53
C LEU A 118 8.93 4.65 10.30
N LYS A 119 9.67 5.77 10.18
CA LYS A 119 10.58 6.01 9.06
C LYS A 119 11.70 4.95 8.96
N GLU A 120 12.23 4.50 10.08
CA GLU A 120 13.31 3.51 10.13
C GLU A 120 12.79 2.07 10.06
N GLY A 121 11.61 1.81 10.63
CA GLY A 121 11.05 0.46 10.76
C GLY A 121 10.00 0.06 9.71
N SER A 122 9.50 1.00 8.91
CA SER A 122 8.41 0.78 7.94
C SER A 122 8.79 1.17 6.53
N CYS A 123 8.25 0.43 5.56
CA CYS A 123 8.23 0.84 4.15
C CYS A 123 6.93 1.59 3.84
N PHE A 124 6.97 2.61 2.98
CA PHE A 124 5.79 3.33 2.50
C PHE A 124 5.60 3.06 1.01
N LEU A 125 4.51 2.38 0.67
CA LEU A 125 4.11 2.07 -0.70
C LEU A 125 2.95 2.97 -1.12
N PHE A 126 3.12 3.66 -2.25
CA PHE A 126 2.11 4.54 -2.82
C PHE A 126 1.52 3.90 -4.07
N ILE A 127 0.20 3.71 -4.09
CA ILE A 127 -0.53 3.14 -5.23
C ILE A 127 -1.45 4.24 -5.78
N PRO A 128 -1.12 4.85 -6.93
CA PRO A 128 -1.96 5.89 -7.52
C PRO A 128 -3.28 5.31 -8.03
N SER A 129 -4.33 6.12 -7.99
CA SER A 129 -5.56 5.81 -8.70
C SER A 129 -5.47 6.26 -10.18
N PRO A 130 -6.42 5.81 -11.02
CA PRO A 130 -6.55 6.32 -12.39
C PRO A 130 -6.78 7.85 -12.48
N ASP A 131 -7.32 8.47 -11.43
CA ASP A 131 -7.60 9.92 -11.39
C ASP A 131 -6.39 10.74 -10.91
N ASP A 132 -5.39 10.09 -10.28
CA ASP A 132 -4.18 10.74 -9.76
C ASP A 132 -3.08 10.85 -10.81
N ALA A 133 -3.01 9.85 -11.69
CA ALA A 133 -2.16 9.85 -12.85
C ALA A 133 -3.08 9.97 -14.06
N ASP A 134 -3.30 11.19 -14.55
CA ASP A 134 -3.86 11.44 -15.90
C ASP A 134 -2.93 10.77 -16.93
N LEU A 135 -3.02 9.45 -17.05
CA LEU A 135 -2.60 8.66 -18.19
C LEU A 135 -3.82 8.63 -19.12
N GLN A 136 -4.29 9.82 -19.53
CA GLN A 136 -5.15 9.91 -20.70
C GLN A 136 -4.28 9.55 -21.90
N THR A 137 -4.41 8.31 -22.36
CA THR A 137 -4.04 7.88 -23.72
C THR A 137 -4.78 8.68 -24.77
#